data_AF-A0A445B0F0-F1
#
_entry.id   AF-A0A445B0F0-F1
#
_cell.length_a   1.000
_cell.length_b   1.000
_cell.length_c   1.000
_cell.angle_alpha   90.00
_cell.angle_beta   90.00
_cell.angle_gamma   90.00
#
_symmetry.space_group_name_H-M   'P 1'
#
loop_
_entity.id
_entity.type
_entity.pdbx_description
1 polymer ?
#
loop_
_entity_poly.entity_id
_entity_poly.type
_entity_poly.pdbx_seq_one_letter_code
_entity_poly.pdbx_strand_id
1 'polypeptide(L)'
;MTSNHSNNNNNTTITIIKNPENEEEANKKEEFDYSKRSQWLRAALLGANDGLLSTAVLMMGVGAIRKDMKAMVLSGFAGLVAGACSMAIGEFVSVYSQLDIEIAQMKRQEEEKVEDEKENEGLPIPLQAAAA
;
A
#
# COMPACT_ATOMS: atom_id res chain seq x y z
N MET A 1 32.25 -51.58 -37.96
CA MET A 1 31.12 -50.65 -37.74
C MET A 1 30.10 -51.40 -36.90
N THR A 2 30.30 -51.47 -35.57
CA THR A 2 29.56 -50.70 -34.53
C THR A 2 28.09 -51.13 -34.44
N SER A 3 27.76 -52.05 -33.52
CA SER A 3 27.18 -51.80 -32.17
C SER A 3 25.64 -51.87 -32.18
N ASN A 4 25.02 -52.87 -31.54
CA ASN A 4 24.58 -52.91 -30.12
C ASN A 4 23.08 -52.55 -30.05
N HIS A 5 22.13 -53.47 -29.84
CA HIS A 5 21.72 -54.21 -28.62
C HIS A 5 20.35 -53.71 -28.12
N SER A 6 19.48 -54.66 -27.75
CA SER A 6 18.31 -54.57 -26.86
C SER A 6 17.12 -53.66 -27.26
N ASN A 7 15.89 -53.92 -26.86
CA ASN A 7 15.19 -55.06 -26.27
C ASN A 7 13.70 -54.68 -26.36
N ASN A 8 12.86 -55.68 -26.60
CA ASN A 8 11.41 -55.65 -26.57
C ASN A 8 10.90 -55.42 -25.14
N ASN A 9 10.02 -54.43 -24.94
CA ASN A 9 9.14 -54.36 -23.79
C ASN A 9 7.82 -53.64 -24.09
N ASN A 10 6.82 -54.47 -24.38
CA ASN A 10 5.44 -54.42 -23.89
C ASN A 10 4.83 -53.07 -23.42
N ASN A 11 4.05 -52.49 -24.33
CA ASN A 11 2.75 -51.85 -24.13
C ASN A 11 2.14 -51.94 -22.71
N THR A 12 2.31 -50.88 -21.94
CA THR A 12 1.35 -50.39 -20.95
C THR A 12 1.31 -48.88 -21.10
N THR A 13 0.18 -48.34 -21.57
CA THR A 13 -0.08 -46.90 -21.61
C THR A 13 -0.13 -46.38 -20.18
N ILE A 14 1.04 -46.01 -19.64
CA ILE A 14 1.10 -45.07 -18.54
C ILE A 14 0.79 -43.72 -19.18
N THR A 15 -0.43 -43.23 -19.00
CA THR A 15 -0.71 -41.81 -19.14
C THR A 15 0.15 -41.12 -18.10
N ILE A 16 1.38 -40.74 -18.48
CA ILE A 16 2.17 -39.78 -17.73
C ILE A 16 1.35 -38.51 -17.77
N ILE A 17 0.57 -38.27 -16.72
CA ILE A 17 0.20 -36.91 -16.35
C ILE A 17 1.53 -36.19 -16.27
N LYS A 18 1.77 -35.36 -17.28
CA LYS A 18 2.93 -34.50 -17.37
C LYS A 18 2.82 -33.57 -16.16
N ASN A 19 3.53 -33.89 -15.09
CA ASN A 19 3.64 -33.06 -13.91
C ASN A 19 4.27 -31.73 -14.37
N PRO A 20 3.57 -30.59 -14.29
CA PRO A 20 4.07 -29.32 -14.79
C PRO A 20 5.08 -28.65 -13.85
N GLU A 21 5.53 -29.31 -12.78
CA GLU A 21 6.23 -28.63 -11.68
C GLU A 21 7.75 -28.54 -11.80
N ASN A 22 8.32 -28.42 -13.01
CA ASN A 22 9.76 -28.18 -13.18
C ASN A 22 10.09 -27.19 -14.31
N GLU A 23 9.25 -26.16 -14.51
CA GLU A 23 9.57 -25.00 -15.36
C GLU A 23 9.24 -23.63 -14.69
N GLU A 24 9.06 -23.57 -13.37
CA GLU A 24 8.80 -22.31 -12.65
C GLU A 24 10.08 -21.65 -12.08
N GLU A 25 11.25 -21.94 -12.63
CA GLU A 25 12.45 -21.08 -12.49
C GLU A 25 12.61 -20.14 -13.70
N ALA A 26 11.53 -19.52 -14.16
CA ALA A 26 11.63 -18.44 -15.13
C ALA A 26 10.42 -17.52 -15.06
N ASN A 27 10.69 -16.23 -14.81
CA ASN A 27 9.78 -15.09 -14.96
C ASN A 27 9.10 -14.58 -13.69
N LYS A 28 9.92 -14.16 -12.70
CA LYS A 28 9.59 -12.98 -11.92
C LYS A 28 9.54 -11.80 -12.89
N LYS A 29 8.40 -11.58 -13.57
CA LYS A 29 8.15 -10.33 -14.28
C LYS A 29 8.37 -9.24 -13.25
N GLU A 30 9.33 -8.37 -13.49
CA GLU A 30 9.39 -7.09 -12.80
C GLU A 30 8.11 -6.34 -13.19
N GLU A 31 7.04 -6.59 -12.44
CA GLU A 31 5.83 -5.78 -12.50
C GLU A 31 6.25 -4.40 -11.99
N PHE A 32 6.61 -3.53 -12.93
CA PHE A 32 6.93 -2.15 -12.66
C PHE A 32 5.75 -1.54 -11.89
N ASP A 33 5.96 -1.18 -10.63
CA ASP A 33 4.95 -0.61 -9.75
C ASP A 33 4.70 0.86 -10.14
N TYR A 34 3.98 1.05 -11.26
CA TYR A 34 3.56 2.36 -11.77
C TYR A 34 2.70 3.11 -10.75
N SER A 35 1.97 2.38 -9.90
CA SER A 35 1.08 2.93 -8.86
C SER A 35 1.86 3.66 -7.77
N LYS A 36 2.88 3.03 -7.18
CA LYS A 36 3.79 3.73 -6.25
C LYS A 36 4.49 4.91 -6.92
N ARG A 37 4.84 4.75 -8.21
CA ARG A 37 5.53 5.78 -8.97
C ARG A 37 4.68 7.04 -9.16
N SER A 38 3.39 6.84 -9.44
CA SER A 38 2.39 7.91 -9.56
C SER A 38 2.13 8.60 -8.22
N GLN A 39 2.09 7.85 -7.12
CA GLN A 39 1.81 8.40 -5.79
C GLN A 39 2.93 9.32 -5.28
N TRP A 40 4.22 8.94 -5.40
CA TRP A 40 5.30 9.84 -5.00
C TRP A 40 5.39 11.05 -5.93
N LEU A 41 5.13 10.89 -7.22
CA LEU A 41 5.15 11.99 -8.18
C LEU A 41 4.06 13.01 -7.86
N ARG A 42 2.86 12.53 -7.50
CA ARG A 42 1.76 13.38 -7.05
C ARG A 42 2.16 14.13 -5.76
N ALA A 43 2.71 13.43 -4.78
CA ALA A 43 3.16 14.07 -3.54
C ALA A 43 4.25 15.12 -3.79
N ALA A 44 5.19 14.83 -4.68
CA ALA A 44 6.26 15.75 -5.07
C ALA A 44 5.74 16.98 -5.82
N LEU A 45 4.81 16.80 -6.77
CA LEU A 45 4.17 17.90 -7.50
C LEU A 45 3.35 18.81 -6.60
N LEU A 46 2.53 18.22 -5.72
CA LEU A 46 1.73 18.98 -4.75
C LEU A 46 2.64 19.71 -3.76
N GLY A 47 3.68 19.05 -3.25
CA GLY A 47 4.67 19.66 -2.36
C GLY A 47 5.46 20.79 -3.02
N ALA A 48 5.83 20.64 -4.30
CA ALA A 48 6.50 21.70 -5.05
C ALA A 48 5.58 22.90 -5.31
N ASN A 49 4.32 22.64 -5.67
CA ASN A 49 3.32 23.69 -5.87
C ASN A 49 3.08 24.48 -4.57
N ASP A 50 2.84 23.77 -3.48
CA ASP A 50 2.53 24.39 -2.20
C ASP A 50 3.76 25.09 -1.62
N GLY A 51 4.95 24.51 -1.78
CA GLY A 51 6.21 25.12 -1.36
C GLY A 51 6.55 26.40 -2.14
N LEU A 52 6.45 26.39 -3.47
CA LEU A 52 6.76 27.56 -4.28
C LEU A 52 5.74 28.69 -4.07
N LEU A 53 4.45 28.34 -4.08
CA LEU A 53 3.39 29.34 -3.93
C LEU A 53 3.40 29.96 -2.53
N SER A 54 3.51 29.14 -1.48
CA SER A 54 3.54 29.65 -0.10
C SER A 54 4.75 30.54 0.16
N THR A 55 5.94 30.14 -0.31
CA THR A 55 7.16 30.94 -0.12
C THR A 55 7.12 32.25 -0.91
N ALA A 56 6.64 32.23 -2.16
CA ALA A 56 6.50 33.44 -2.97
C ALA A 56 5.52 34.44 -2.34
N VAL A 57 4.34 33.98 -1.92
CA VAL A 57 3.32 34.84 -1.29
C VAL A 57 3.80 35.35 0.07
N LEU A 58 4.49 34.52 0.87
CA LEU A 58 5.08 34.94 2.13
C LEU A 58 6.15 36.01 1.92
N MET A 59 7.07 35.81 0.98
CA MET A 59 8.11 36.79 0.62
C MET A 59 7.51 38.10 0.13
N MET A 60 6.45 38.03 -0.69
CA MET A 60 5.71 39.20 -1.15
C MET A 60 5.04 39.95 0.02
N GLY A 61 4.41 39.23 0.95
CA GLY A 61 3.78 39.81 2.14
C GLY A 61 4.79 40.49 3.08
N VAL A 62 5.92 39.84 3.35
CA VAL A 62 7.01 40.41 4.16
C VAL A 62 7.63 41.63 3.46
N GLY A 63 7.82 41.56 2.13
CA GLY A 63 8.33 42.65 1.31
C GLY A 63 7.45 43.89 1.28
N ALA A 64 6.13 43.71 1.40
CA ALA A 64 5.18 44.82 1.47
C ALA A 64 5.35 45.67 2.75
N ILE A 65 5.78 45.04 3.85
CA ILE A 65 5.95 45.69 5.16
C ILE A 65 7.41 46.15 5.35
N ARG A 66 8.39 45.35 4.92
CA ARG A 66 9.82 45.62 5.05
C ARG A 66 10.50 45.57 3.67
N LYS A 67 11.10 46.69 3.25
CA LYS A 67 11.86 46.80 1.98
C LYS A 67 13.28 46.18 2.04
N ASP A 68 13.55 45.34 3.04
CA ASP A 68 14.86 44.72 3.24
C ASP A 68 14.91 43.34 2.57
N MET A 69 15.75 43.21 1.54
CA MET A 69 15.98 41.96 0.80
C MET A 69 16.42 40.81 1.71
N LYS A 70 17.22 41.08 2.74
CA LYS A 70 17.70 40.02 3.65
C LYS A 70 16.56 39.43 4.47
N ALA A 71 15.64 40.29 4.93
CA ALA A 71 14.46 39.87 5.67
C ALA A 71 13.53 39.00 4.81
N MET A 72 13.34 39.37 3.54
CA MET A 72 12.51 38.63 2.59
C MET A 72 13.07 37.22 2.32
N VAL A 73 14.36 37.10 2.02
CA VAL A 73 15.00 35.80 1.76
C VAL A 73 15.00 34.92 3.02
N LEU A 74 15.27 35.50 4.18
CA LEU A 74 15.24 34.76 5.44
C LEU A 74 13.84 34.24 5.77
N SER A 75 12.80 35.05 5.57
CA SER A 75 11.42 34.62 5.79
C SER A 75 10.97 33.55 4.79
N GLY A 76 11.39 33.67 3.53
CA GLY A 76 11.09 32.67 2.51
C GLY A 76 11.74 31.32 2.85
N PHE A 77 13.02 31.32 3.23
CA PHE A 77 13.73 30.11 3.61
C PHE A 77 13.16 29.47 4.88
N ALA A 78 12.87 30.27 5.90
CA ALA A 78 12.24 29.79 7.14
C ALA A 78 10.86 29.19 6.85
N GLY A 79 10.05 29.84 6.01
CA GLY A 79 8.75 29.34 5.56
C GLY A 79 8.84 28.03 4.78
N LEU A 80 9.85 27.90 3.91
CA LEU A 80 10.10 26.66 3.15
C LEU A 80 10.42 25.48 4.07
N VAL A 81 11.35 25.68 5.02
CA VAL A 81 11.74 24.64 5.98
C VAL A 81 10.54 24.28 6.87
N ALA A 82 9.82 25.27 7.39
CA ALA A 82 8.62 25.04 8.20
C ALA A 82 7.53 24.28 7.41
N GLY A 83 7.29 24.65 6.15
CA GLY A 83 6.33 23.99 5.27
C GLY A 83 6.71 22.54 4.98
N ALA A 84 7.97 22.28 4.64
CA ALA A 84 8.47 20.93 4.40
C ALA A 84 8.36 20.03 5.65
N CYS A 85 8.73 20.55 6.83
CA CYS A 85 8.59 19.84 8.09
C CYS A 85 7.12 19.53 8.41
N SER A 86 6.22 20.50 8.21
CA SER A 86 4.78 20.30 8.41
C SER A 86 4.22 19.21 7.50
N MET A 87 4.61 19.20 6.22
CA MET A 87 4.16 18.19 5.26
C MET A 87 4.67 16.78 5.63
N ALA A 88 5.93 16.67 6.06
CA ALA A 88 6.51 15.40 6.52
C ALA A 88 5.83 14.89 7.80
N ILE A 89 5.61 15.77 8.79
CA ILE A 89 4.92 15.42 10.04
C ILE A 89 3.46 15.09 9.78
N GLY A 90 2.79 15.81 8.89
CA GLY A 90 1.41 15.57 8.50
C GLY A 90 1.21 14.19 7.89
N GLU A 91 2.10 13.77 6.99
CA GLU A 91 2.08 12.42 6.43
C GLU A 91 2.34 11.35 7.50
N PHE A 92 3.29 11.57 8.41
CA PHE A 92 3.55 10.63 9.52
C PHE A 92 2.33 10.44 10.42
N VAL A 93 1.70 11.55 10.85
CA VAL A 93 0.50 11.50 11.70
C VAL A 93 -0.67 10.87 10.95
N SER A 94 -0.83 11.17 9.65
CA SER A 94 -1.88 10.59 8.81
C SER A 94 -1.76 9.07 8.69
N VAL A 95 -0.55 8.53 8.49
CA VAL A 95 -0.31 7.08 8.45
C VAL A 95 -0.60 6.46 9.81
N TYR A 96 -0.19 7.12 10.90
CA TYR A 96 -0.48 6.64 12.25
C TYR A 96 -1.99 6.60 12.55
N SER A 97 -2.75 7.63 12.15
CA SER A 97 -4.20 7.65 12.32
C SER A 97 -4.92 6.58 11.51
N GLN A 98 -4.45 6.25 10.30
CA GLN A 98 -5.01 5.15 9.51
C GLN A 98 -4.81 3.80 10.20
N LEU A 99 -3.60 3.56 10.74
CA LEU A 99 -3.30 2.36 11.51
C LEU A 99 -4.17 2.25 12.77
N ASP A 100 -4.36 3.37 13.48
CA ASP A 100 -5.17 3.41 14.70
C ASP A 100 -6.65 3.10 14.43
N ILE A 101 -7.19 3.63 13.32
CA ILE A 101 -8.54 3.31 12.87
C ILE A 101 -8.66 1.83 12.49
N GLU A 102 -7.68 1.28 11.76
CA GLU A 102 -7.68 -0.12 11.34
C GLU A 102 -7.67 -1.08 12.55
N ILE A 103 -6.83 -0.81 13.54
CA ILE A 103 -6.77 -1.59 14.80
C ILE A 103 -8.10 -1.46 15.57
N ALA A 104 -8.63 -0.24 15.67
CA ALA A 104 -9.91 -0.02 16.35
C ALA A 104 -11.07 -0.73 15.64
N GLN A 105 -11.06 -0.79 14.31
CA GLN A 105 -12.06 -1.53 13.53
C GLN A 105 -11.91 -3.04 13.71
N MET A 106 -10.68 -3.57 13.68
CA MET A 106 -10.42 -4.99 13.90
C MET A 106 -10.90 -5.44 15.29
N LYS A 107 -10.62 -4.65 16.33
CA LYS A 107 -11.07 -4.93 17.70
C LYS A 107 -12.60 -4.94 17.82
N ARG A 108 -13.30 -4.02 17.14
CA ARG A 108 -14.78 -4.00 17.11
C ARG A 108 -15.34 -5.23 16.42
N GLN A 109 -14.73 -5.67 15.31
CA GLN A 109 -15.15 -6.89 14.62
C GLN A 109 -14.92 -8.15 15.48
N GLU A 110 -13.83 -8.21 16.24
CA GLU A 110 -13.59 -9.30 17.18
C GLU A 110 -14.62 -9.31 18.33
N GLU A 111 -14.96 -8.14 18.88
CA GLU A 111 -15.99 -8.01 19.92
C GLU A 111 -17.39 -8.40 19.38
N GLU A 112 -17.75 -7.95 18.17
CA GLU A 112 -19.01 -8.31 17.50
C GLU A 112 -19.09 -9.83 17.23
N LYS A 113 -17.98 -10.45 16.80
CA LYS A 113 -17.93 -11.90 16.55
C LYS A 113 -18.06 -12.73 17.83
N VAL A 114 -17.55 -12.24 18.96
CA VAL A 114 -17.69 -12.90 20.27
C VAL A 114 -19.09 -12.72 20.86
N GLU A 115 -19.77 -11.60 20.57
CA GLU A 115 -21.18 -11.41 20.91
C GLU A 115 -22.09 -12.33 20.08
N ASP A 116 -21.85 -12.45 18.76
CA ASP A 116 -22.56 -13.39 17.89
C ASP A 116 -22.36 -14.87 18.29
N GLU A 117 -21.15 -15.26 18.71
CA GLU A 117 -20.87 -16.62 19.20
C GLU A 117 -21.60 -16.89 20.53
N LYS A 118 -21.65 -15.92 21.45
CA LYS A 118 -22.38 -16.06 22.72
C LYS A 118 -23.90 -16.07 22.54
N GLU A 119 -24.43 -15.40 21.53
CA GLU A 119 -25.86 -15.45 21.19
C GLU A 119 -26.23 -16.76 20.44
N ASN A 120 -25.32 -17.33 19.64
CA ASN A 120 -25.51 -18.63 18.97
C ASN A 120 -25.34 -19.85 19.89
N GLU A 121 -24.65 -19.74 21.03
CA GLU A 121 -24.56 -20.83 22.02
C GLU A 121 -25.86 -21.04 22.82
N GLY A 122 -26.88 -20.18 22.62
CA GLY A 122 -28.18 -20.26 23.31
C GLY A 122 -29.37 -20.68 22.46
N LEU A 123 -29.26 -20.77 21.12
CA LEU A 123 -30.44 -21.02 20.27
C LEU A 123 -30.16 -22.03 19.15
N PRO A 124 -31.08 -23.01 18.95
CA PRO A 124 -30.98 -23.93 17.82
C PRO A 124 -31.04 -23.13 16.51
N ILE A 125 -30.07 -23.42 15.64
CA ILE A 125 -29.96 -22.94 14.26
C ILE A 125 -31.34 -22.62 13.62
N PRO A 126 -31.56 -21.39 13.12
CA PRO A 126 -32.84 -20.94 12.56
C PRO A 126 -33.28 -21.71 11.30
N LEU A 127 -32.41 -22.57 10.76
CA LEU A 127 -32.70 -23.50 9.67
C LEU A 127 -33.65 -24.64 10.10
N GLN A 128 -33.72 -24.99 11.40
CA GLN A 128 -34.66 -26.00 11.90
C GLN A 128 -36.08 -25.47 12.14
N ALA A 129 -36.25 -24.16 12.33
CA ALA A 129 -37.57 -23.55 12.55
C ALA A 129 -38.39 -23.40 11.25
N ALA A 130 -37.74 -23.39 10.08
CA ALA A 130 -38.40 -23.27 8.78
C ALA A 130 -38.76 -24.62 8.14
N ALA A 131 -38.33 -25.74 8.74
CA ALA A 131 -38.50 -27.09 8.19
C ALA A 131 -39.51 -27.97 8.97
N ALA A 132 -40.19 -27.41 9.98
CA ALA A 132 -41.23 -28.06 10.77
C ALA A 132 -42.62 -27.49 10.48
#